data_AF-A0A522DP44-F1
#
_entry.id   AF-A0A522DP44-F1
#
_cell.length_a   1.000
_cell.length_b   1.000
_cell.length_c   1.000
_cell.angle_alpha   90.00
_cell.angle_beta   90.00
_cell.angle_gamma   90.00
#
_symmetry.space_group_name_H-M   'P 1'
#
loop_
_entity.id
_entity.type
_entity.pdbx_description
1 polymer ?
#
loop_
_entity_poly.entity_id
_entity_poly.type
_entity_poly.pdbx_seq_one_letter_code
_entity_poly.pdbx_strand_id
1 'polypeptide(L)'
;MSGKAIDYKVILKRDGQTQYHRMPEWLPPHLIPIDGRSDDDLWAYVQKIAEEINFFDAGTLAASGNWKDFFAQNYASLQTLVDKKAVPPHLALLLSFLKLYNEPRHLINHITKRHLDFYYNEVLLLKKNPPVSDKAHVVFELKKNSGNTLLKKGSRLLAGKDDTKKELFYTLTHDIVVNPSKVTGMRSVFVD
;
A
#
# COMPACT_ATOMS: atom_id res chain seq x y z
N MET A 1 24.81 -26.69 -33.53
CA MET A 1 23.92 -25.52 -33.34
C MET A 1 23.11 -25.78 -32.09
N SER A 2 23.54 -25.25 -30.94
CA SER A 2 22.95 -25.53 -29.63
C SER A 2 21.62 -24.80 -29.50
N GLY A 3 20.52 -25.53 -29.55
CA GLY A 3 19.17 -25.00 -29.28
C GLY A 3 19.09 -24.62 -27.81
N LYS A 4 19.19 -23.33 -27.53
CA LYS A 4 19.02 -22.77 -26.18
C LYS A 4 17.63 -23.19 -25.68
N ALA A 5 17.59 -24.06 -24.68
CA ALA A 5 16.35 -24.46 -24.03
C ALA A 5 15.60 -23.19 -23.58
N ILE A 6 14.37 -23.04 -24.05
CA ILE A 6 13.52 -21.91 -23.70
C ILE A 6 13.24 -22.04 -22.20
N ASP A 7 13.68 -21.07 -21.40
CA ASP A 7 13.43 -21.05 -19.96
C ASP A 7 11.92 -20.87 -19.71
N TYR A 8 11.24 -21.98 -19.44
CA TYR A 8 9.82 -22.03 -19.18
C TYR A 8 9.40 -21.21 -17.95
N LYS A 9 10.33 -20.80 -17.08
CA LYS A 9 10.05 -19.83 -16.00
C LYS A 9 9.66 -18.45 -16.52
N VAL A 10 10.10 -18.08 -17.73
CA VAL A 10 9.73 -16.82 -18.38
C VAL A 10 8.32 -16.88 -18.97
N ILE A 11 7.90 -18.05 -19.46
CA ILE A 11 6.58 -18.25 -20.10
C ILE A 11 5.46 -18.43 -19.05
N LEU A 12 5.81 -18.85 -17.83
CA LEU A 12 4.86 -19.05 -16.73
C LEU A 12 4.72 -17.83 -15.80
N LYS A 13 5.02 -16.61 -16.26
CA LYS A 13 4.48 -15.41 -15.61
C LYS A 13 2.99 -15.31 -15.93
N ARG A 14 2.17 -16.06 -15.19
CA ARG A 14 0.75 -15.74 -15.03
C ARG A 14 0.68 -14.50 -14.15
N ASP A 15 0.72 -13.33 -14.76
CA ASP A 15 0.40 -12.09 -14.06
C ASP A 15 -1.01 -12.21 -13.47
N GLY A 16 -1.16 -11.98 -12.16
CA GLY A 16 -2.44 -12.09 -11.45
C GLY A 16 -2.63 -13.25 -10.47
N GLN A 17 -1.55 -13.88 -9.96
CA GLN A 17 -1.66 -14.91 -8.91
C GLN A 17 -2.20 -14.37 -7.57
N THR A 18 -2.05 -13.08 -7.27
CA THR A 18 -2.58 -12.46 -6.05
C THR A 18 -3.71 -11.49 -6.39
N GLN A 19 -4.74 -11.42 -5.54
CA GLN A 19 -5.84 -10.47 -5.71
C GLN A 19 -5.35 -9.02 -5.73
N TYR A 20 -4.26 -8.73 -5.01
CA TYR A 20 -3.61 -7.42 -5.01
C TYR A 20 -3.08 -7.01 -6.39
N HIS A 21 -2.59 -7.95 -7.20
CA HIS A 21 -2.12 -7.66 -8.56
C HIS A 21 -3.27 -7.48 -9.58
N ARG A 22 -4.54 -7.66 -9.17
CA ARG A 22 -5.72 -7.43 -10.02
C ARG A 22 -6.36 -6.06 -9.82
N MET A 23 -5.92 -5.29 -8.83
CA MET A 23 -6.43 -3.94 -8.64
C MET A 23 -5.71 -3.02 -9.63
N PRO A 24 -6.44 -2.35 -10.56
CA PRO A 24 -5.80 -1.44 -11.50
C PRO A 24 -5.05 -0.35 -10.73
N GLU A 25 -3.86 0.02 -11.20
CA GLU A 25 -3.04 1.04 -10.54
C GLU A 25 -3.75 2.38 -10.38
N TRP A 26 -4.76 2.68 -11.19
CA TRP A 26 -5.52 3.94 -11.18
C TRP A 26 -6.80 3.93 -10.32
N LEU A 27 -7.20 2.76 -9.79
CA LEU A 27 -8.41 2.63 -8.97
C LEU A 27 -8.26 3.10 -7.49
N PRO A 28 -7.07 3.11 -6.85
CA PRO A 28 -6.94 3.55 -5.47
C PRO A 28 -7.41 5.01 -5.24
N PRO A 29 -8.34 5.26 -4.30
CA PRO A 29 -8.90 6.60 -4.09
C PRO A 29 -7.89 7.68 -3.66
N HIS A 30 -6.75 7.27 -3.10
CA HIS A 30 -5.69 8.19 -2.67
C HIS A 30 -4.89 8.79 -3.83
N LEU A 31 -5.04 8.28 -5.05
CA LEU A 31 -4.35 8.80 -6.24
C LEU A 31 -4.96 10.10 -6.77
N ILE A 32 -6.22 10.38 -6.42
CA ILE A 32 -6.93 11.58 -6.84
C ILE A 32 -7.41 12.30 -5.58
N PRO A 33 -6.51 13.00 -4.86
CA PRO A 33 -6.92 13.87 -3.77
C PRO A 33 -7.77 15.03 -4.33
N ILE A 34 -8.74 15.49 -3.55
CA ILE A 34 -9.51 16.70 -3.88
C ILE A 34 -8.61 17.93 -3.74
N ASP A 35 -7.79 17.96 -2.69
CA ASP A 35 -6.75 18.94 -2.47
C ASP A 35 -5.39 18.24 -2.41
N GLY A 36 -4.68 18.24 -3.54
CA GLY A 36 -3.36 17.63 -3.70
C GLY A 36 -2.18 18.57 -3.42
N ARG A 37 -2.41 19.79 -2.94
CA ARG A 37 -1.34 20.76 -2.68
C ARG A 37 -0.44 20.25 -1.56
N SER A 38 0.87 20.18 -1.83
CA SER A 38 1.88 19.94 -0.81
C SER A 38 2.06 21.15 0.11
N ASP A 39 2.81 20.99 1.19
CA ASP A 39 3.10 22.09 2.10
C ASP A 39 3.98 23.16 1.41
N ASP A 40 4.84 22.74 0.47
CA ASP A 40 5.58 23.63 -0.43
C ASP A 40 4.65 24.43 -1.35
N ASP A 41 3.62 23.78 -1.92
CA ASP A 41 2.65 24.45 -2.79
C ASP A 41 1.81 25.47 -2.02
N LEU A 42 1.42 25.14 -0.78
CA LEU A 42 0.71 26.06 0.11
C LEU A 42 1.60 27.26 0.48
N TRP A 43 2.89 27.03 0.74
CA TRP A 43 3.84 28.10 0.99
C TRP A 43 4.01 29.01 -0.22
N ALA A 44 4.22 28.43 -1.41
CA ALA A 44 4.33 29.17 -2.66
C ALA A 44 3.04 29.96 -2.96
N TYR A 45 1.88 29.41 -2.60
CA TYR A 45 0.60 30.10 -2.72
C TYR A 45 0.52 31.32 -1.79
N VAL A 46 0.98 31.21 -0.55
CA VAL A 46 1.06 32.37 0.37
C VAL A 46 1.99 33.44 -0.18
N GLN A 47 3.14 33.06 -0.72
CA GLN A 47 4.07 34.02 -1.34
C GLN A 47 3.42 34.78 -2.50
N LYS A 48 2.63 34.10 -3.34
CA LYS A 48 1.86 34.76 -4.42
C LYS A 48 0.79 35.71 -3.89
N ILE A 49 0.07 35.33 -2.84
CA ILE A 49 -0.91 36.23 -2.21
C ILE A 49 -0.21 37.47 -1.63
N ALA A 50 0.95 37.28 -1.00
CA ALA A 50 1.70 38.36 -0.38
C ALA A 50 2.17 39.44 -1.40
N GLU A 51 2.35 39.07 -2.66
CA GLU A 51 2.67 40.02 -3.74
C GLU A 51 1.51 41.00 -4.03
N GLU A 52 0.27 40.56 -3.81
CA GLU A 52 -0.95 41.33 -4.07
C GLU A 52 -1.38 42.18 -2.86
N ILE A 53 -0.77 41.99 -1.69
CA ILE A 53 -1.12 42.71 -0.46
C ILE A 53 -0.12 43.84 -0.23
N ASN A 54 -0.60 45.08 -0.40
CA ASN A 54 0.18 46.28 -0.12
C ASN A 54 0.22 46.60 1.38
N PHE A 55 1.34 47.16 1.85
CA PHE A 55 1.38 47.86 3.13
C PHE A 55 1.42 49.38 2.90
N PHE A 56 0.91 50.10 3.89
CA PHE A 56 0.75 51.55 3.83
C PHE A 56 1.62 52.22 4.89
N ASP A 57 2.21 53.35 4.51
CA ASP A 57 2.95 54.18 5.45
C ASP A 57 1.99 54.77 6.51
N ALA A 58 2.42 54.74 7.77
CA ALA A 58 1.56 55.10 8.90
C ALA A 58 1.26 56.61 8.98
N GLY A 59 2.07 57.47 8.34
CA GLY A 59 1.88 58.92 8.33
C GLY A 59 1.12 59.42 7.11
N THR A 60 1.45 58.91 5.93
CA THR A 60 0.93 59.39 4.63
C THR A 60 -0.21 58.55 4.08
N LEU A 61 -0.44 57.35 4.62
CA LEU A 61 -1.38 56.35 4.09
C LEU A 61 -1.14 56.01 2.61
N ALA A 62 0.05 56.30 2.09
CA ALA A 62 0.45 55.92 0.75
C ALA A 62 0.93 54.46 0.74
N ALA A 63 0.62 53.72 -0.33
CA ALA A 63 1.13 52.37 -0.51
C ALA A 63 2.66 52.42 -0.66
N SER A 64 3.38 51.63 0.14
CA SER A 64 4.83 51.68 0.26
C SER A 64 5.50 50.32 0.02
N GLY A 65 4.90 49.46 -0.81
CA GLY A 65 5.40 48.11 -1.10
C GLY A 65 4.36 47.04 -0.77
N ASN A 66 4.77 45.77 -0.81
CA ASN A 66 3.89 44.62 -0.59
C ASN A 66 4.46 43.64 0.44
N TRP A 67 3.68 42.61 0.76
CA TRP A 67 4.01 41.68 1.84
C TRP A 67 5.02 40.60 1.44
N LYS A 68 5.51 40.58 0.19
CA LYS A 68 6.42 39.55 -0.33
C LYS A 68 7.65 39.35 0.56
N ASP A 69 8.24 40.45 1.02
CA ASP A 69 9.49 40.42 1.79
C ASP A 69 9.34 39.73 3.15
N PHE A 70 8.14 39.75 3.75
CA PHE A 70 7.88 39.04 5.00
C PHE A 70 7.94 37.51 4.85
N PHE A 71 7.78 37.01 3.62
CA PHE A 71 7.70 35.58 3.29
C PHE A 71 8.75 35.15 2.26
N ALA A 72 9.86 35.90 2.10
CA ALA A 72 10.87 35.63 1.09
C ALA A 72 11.60 34.28 1.23
N GLN A 73 11.56 33.66 2.42
CA GLN A 73 12.20 32.38 2.69
C GLN A 73 11.52 31.23 1.93
N ASN A 74 12.30 30.26 1.46
CA ASN A 74 11.74 29.03 0.90
C ASN A 74 11.35 28.05 2.03
N TYR A 75 10.42 27.14 1.75
CA TYR A 75 9.87 26.25 2.78
C TYR A 75 10.92 25.34 3.42
N ALA A 76 11.89 24.82 2.65
CA ALA A 76 13.00 24.02 3.17
C ALA A 76 13.85 24.77 4.22
N SER A 77 14.11 26.07 4.00
CA SER A 77 14.83 26.91 4.96
C SER A 77 14.03 27.16 6.23
N LEU A 78 12.69 27.22 6.15
CA LEU A 78 11.82 27.34 7.32
C LEU A 78 11.94 26.12 8.22
N GLN A 79 12.02 24.91 7.65
CA GLN A 79 12.21 23.70 8.45
C GLN A 79 13.51 23.76 9.26
N THR A 80 14.59 24.28 8.68
CA THR A 80 15.86 24.49 9.39
C THR A 80 15.70 25.50 10.53
N LEU A 81 14.89 26.56 10.35
CA LEU A 81 14.62 27.55 11.41
C LEU A 81 13.77 26.95 12.53
N VAL A 82 12.81 26.08 12.20
CA VAL A 82 12.00 25.33 13.17
C VAL A 82 12.91 24.47 14.06
N ASP A 83 13.82 23.71 13.44
CA ASP A 83 14.74 22.83 14.16
C ASP A 83 15.67 23.61 15.09
N LYS A 84 16.11 24.79 14.65
CA LYS A 84 16.95 25.71 15.43
C LYS A 84 16.16 26.55 16.46
N LYS A 85 14.84 26.41 16.53
CA LYS A 85 13.94 27.25 17.36
C LYS A 85 14.15 28.75 17.14
N ALA A 86 14.47 29.13 15.91
CA ALA A 86 14.84 30.48 15.51
C ALA A 86 13.84 31.08 14.50
N VAL A 87 12.61 30.57 14.47
CA VAL A 87 11.56 31.04 13.58
C VAL A 87 11.01 32.39 14.08
N PRO A 88 11.01 33.44 13.25
CA PRO A 88 10.33 34.69 13.55
C PRO A 88 8.84 34.47 13.93
N PRO A 89 8.28 35.23 14.89
CA PRO A 89 6.92 34.99 15.38
C PRO A 89 5.83 35.00 14.30
N HIS A 90 5.93 35.86 13.29
CA HIS A 90 4.95 35.92 12.19
C HIS A 90 4.98 34.67 11.32
N LEU A 91 6.18 34.12 11.06
CA LEU A 91 6.35 32.86 10.35
C LEU A 91 5.87 31.68 11.19
N ALA A 92 6.14 31.69 12.51
CA ALA A 92 5.69 30.64 13.42
C ALA A 92 4.15 30.56 13.48
N LEU A 93 3.46 31.70 13.49
CA LEU A 93 2.00 31.76 13.43
C LEU A 93 1.46 31.13 12.14
N LEU A 94 2.03 31.52 10.99
CA LEU A 94 1.60 30.98 9.70
C LEU A 94 1.89 29.48 9.57
N LEU A 95 3.07 29.02 9.99
CA LEU A 95 3.41 27.60 9.99
C LEU A 95 2.46 26.80 10.91
N SER A 96 2.09 27.37 12.05
CA SER A 96 1.09 26.76 12.94
C SER A 96 -0.27 26.63 12.25
N PHE A 97 -0.69 27.68 11.52
CA PHE A 97 -1.90 27.63 10.71
C PHE A 97 -1.82 26.53 9.64
N LEU A 98 -0.73 26.46 8.86
CA LEU A 98 -0.56 25.45 7.82
C LEU A 98 -0.58 24.03 8.40
N LYS A 99 0.05 23.83 9.57
CA LYS A 99 0.00 22.56 10.29
C LYS A 99 -1.44 22.18 10.68
N LEU A 100 -2.23 23.13 11.18
CA LEU A 100 -3.63 22.89 11.52
C LEU A 100 -4.49 22.66 10.27
N TYR A 101 -4.15 23.31 9.15
CA TYR A 101 -4.84 23.16 7.86
C TYR A 101 -4.69 21.75 7.26
N ASN A 102 -3.66 21.00 7.66
CA ASN A 102 -3.52 19.61 7.23
C ASN A 102 -4.70 18.73 7.64
N GLU A 103 -5.33 18.99 8.80
CA GLU A 103 -6.50 18.21 9.26
C GLU A 103 -7.70 18.31 8.31
N PRO A 104 -8.24 19.51 7.98
CA PRO A 104 -9.32 19.62 7.01
C PRO A 104 -8.90 19.17 5.59
N ARG A 105 -7.64 19.36 5.19
CA ARG A 105 -7.11 18.80 3.93
C ARG A 105 -7.19 17.28 3.91
N HIS A 106 -6.83 16.61 5.01
CA HIS A 106 -6.98 15.17 5.14
C HIS A 106 -8.46 14.77 5.08
N LEU A 107 -9.36 15.50 5.76
CA LEU A 107 -10.79 15.20 5.74
C LEU A 107 -11.41 15.29 4.35
N ILE A 108 -11.11 16.36 3.58
CA ILE A 108 -11.66 16.52 2.23
C ILE A 108 -11.13 15.45 1.27
N ASN A 109 -9.87 15.05 1.42
CA ASN A 109 -9.26 13.97 0.62
C ASN A 109 -9.84 12.58 0.92
N HIS A 110 -10.64 12.40 1.98
CA HIS A 110 -11.38 11.15 2.21
C HIS A 110 -12.71 11.06 1.44
N ILE A 111 -13.21 12.17 0.87
CA ILE A 111 -14.52 12.18 0.20
C ILE A 111 -14.55 11.26 -1.01
N THR A 112 -13.48 11.21 -1.82
CA THR A 112 -13.41 10.35 -3.01
C THR A 112 -13.54 8.88 -2.65
N LYS A 113 -12.82 8.44 -1.62
CA LYS A 113 -12.94 7.08 -1.08
C LYS A 113 -14.36 6.79 -0.58
N ARG A 114 -14.92 7.69 0.23
CA ARG A 114 -16.27 7.51 0.79
C ARG A 114 -17.32 7.42 -0.30
N HIS A 115 -17.21 8.23 -1.35
CA HIS A 115 -18.11 8.19 -2.49
C HIS A 115 -18.00 6.86 -3.24
N LEU A 116 -16.79 6.37 -3.50
CA LEU A 116 -16.57 5.08 -4.16
C LEU A 116 -17.11 3.91 -3.34
N ASP A 117 -16.83 3.90 -2.03
CA ASP A 117 -17.35 2.89 -1.10
C ASP A 117 -18.88 2.92 -1.06
N PHE A 118 -19.50 4.11 -1.02
CA PHE A 118 -20.95 4.26 -1.09
C PHE A 118 -21.52 3.74 -2.41
N TYR A 119 -20.94 4.14 -3.53
CA TYR A 119 -21.44 3.74 -4.84
C TYR A 119 -21.36 2.22 -5.04
N TYR A 120 -20.23 1.59 -4.70
CA TYR A 120 -20.09 0.15 -4.87
C TYR A 120 -20.86 -0.68 -3.84
N ASN A 121 -20.88 -0.28 -2.57
CA ASN A 121 -21.49 -1.10 -1.53
C ASN A 121 -22.98 -0.81 -1.32
N GLU A 122 -23.44 0.44 -1.45
CA GLU A 122 -24.82 0.85 -1.13
C GLU A 122 -25.68 1.02 -2.38
N VAL A 123 -25.13 1.53 -3.49
CA VAL A 123 -25.89 1.71 -4.74
C VAL A 123 -25.87 0.45 -5.60
N LEU A 124 -24.68 -0.10 -5.88
CA LEU A 124 -24.53 -1.32 -6.68
C LEU A 124 -24.67 -2.61 -5.86
N LEU A 125 -24.64 -2.51 -4.52
CA LEU A 125 -24.74 -3.66 -3.61
C LEU A 125 -23.70 -4.75 -3.89
N LEU A 126 -22.50 -4.37 -4.35
CA LEU A 126 -21.41 -5.30 -4.58
C LEU A 126 -20.96 -5.90 -3.25
N LYS A 127 -20.94 -7.22 -3.16
CA LYS A 127 -20.46 -7.94 -1.99
C LYS A 127 -19.02 -8.37 -2.20
N LYS A 128 -18.18 -8.14 -1.19
CA LYS A 128 -16.83 -8.70 -1.16
C LYS A 128 -16.94 -10.22 -1.09
N ASN A 129 -16.17 -10.90 -1.93
CA ASN A 129 -16.05 -12.36 -1.84
C ASN A 129 -15.47 -12.75 -0.47
N PRO A 130 -15.99 -13.81 0.16
CA PRO A 130 -15.42 -14.30 1.40
C PRO A 130 -13.98 -14.79 1.16
N PRO A 131 -13.12 -14.79 2.20
CA PRO A 131 -11.80 -15.38 2.10
C PRO A 131 -11.92 -16.87 1.74
N VAL A 132 -11.10 -17.32 0.79
CA VAL A 132 -11.02 -18.73 0.38
C VAL A 132 -9.79 -19.33 1.05
N SER A 133 -9.98 -20.43 1.79
CA SER A 133 -8.87 -21.17 2.38
C SER A 133 -7.91 -21.64 1.30
N ASP A 134 -6.62 -21.48 1.59
CA ASP A 134 -5.56 -21.92 0.72
C ASP A 134 -5.38 -23.45 0.76
N LYS A 135 -4.60 -23.96 -0.20
CA LYS A 135 -4.36 -25.40 -0.37
C LYS A 135 -2.88 -25.62 -0.61
N ALA A 136 -2.33 -26.64 0.02
CA ALA A 136 -0.95 -27.05 -0.14
C ALA A 136 -0.87 -28.55 -0.45
N HIS A 137 0.13 -28.94 -1.22
CA HIS A 137 0.50 -30.34 -1.37
C HIS A 137 1.51 -30.72 -0.29
N VAL A 138 1.24 -31.81 0.41
CA VAL A 138 2.10 -32.35 1.46
C VAL A 138 2.57 -33.75 1.09
N VAL A 139 3.85 -34.02 1.32
CA VAL A 139 4.46 -35.33 1.11
C VAL A 139 4.70 -35.96 2.46
N PHE A 140 4.24 -37.19 2.63
CA PHE A 140 4.46 -37.96 3.85
C PHE A 140 5.57 -38.98 3.63
N GLU A 141 6.47 -39.08 4.59
CA GLU A 141 7.48 -40.14 4.65
C GLU A 141 7.33 -40.89 5.98
N LEU A 142 7.33 -42.22 5.89
CA LEU A 142 7.32 -43.07 7.08
C LEU A 142 8.72 -43.16 7.69
N LYS A 143 8.76 -43.25 9.03
CA LYS A 143 10.01 -43.57 9.74
C LYS A 143 10.47 -44.99 9.35
N LYS A 144 11.80 -45.24 9.38
CA LYS A 144 12.38 -46.57 9.14
C LYS A 144 11.67 -47.65 9.99
N ASN A 145 11.42 -48.81 9.39
CA ASN A 145 10.73 -49.96 9.99
C ASN A 145 9.29 -49.69 10.46
N SER A 146 8.59 -48.69 9.89
CA SER A 146 7.17 -48.45 10.15
C SER A 146 6.30 -49.12 9.08
N GLY A 147 5.17 -49.69 9.49
CA GLY A 147 4.18 -50.26 8.57
C GLY A 147 3.34 -49.19 7.87
N ASN A 148 2.57 -49.61 6.86
CA ASN A 148 1.65 -48.73 6.15
C ASN A 148 0.66 -48.09 7.13
N THR A 149 0.44 -46.79 7.00
CA THR A 149 -0.40 -46.01 7.92
C THR A 149 -1.51 -45.29 7.18
N LEU A 150 -2.75 -45.49 7.61
CA LEU A 150 -3.91 -44.74 7.10
C LEU A 150 -4.00 -43.40 7.83
N LEU A 151 -3.94 -42.31 7.07
CA LEU A 151 -4.33 -40.98 7.51
C LEU A 151 -5.72 -40.67 6.99
N LYS A 152 -6.62 -40.29 7.89
CA LYS A 152 -8.01 -39.99 7.53
C LYS A 152 -8.15 -38.54 7.07
N LYS A 153 -9.16 -38.29 6.24
CA LYS A 153 -9.66 -36.95 5.94
C LYS A 153 -9.90 -36.19 7.25
N GLY A 154 -9.49 -34.92 7.27
CA GLY A 154 -9.59 -34.08 8.46
C GLY A 154 -8.43 -34.19 9.44
N SER A 155 -7.47 -35.12 9.24
CA SER A 155 -6.22 -35.13 10.01
C SER A 155 -5.53 -33.76 9.93
N ARG A 156 -5.20 -33.20 11.10
CA ARG A 156 -4.63 -31.86 11.23
C ARG A 156 -3.11 -31.90 11.10
N LEU A 157 -2.58 -30.98 10.30
CA LEU A 157 -1.16 -30.77 10.08
C LEU A 157 -0.80 -29.37 10.56
N LEU A 158 0.14 -29.26 11.49
CA LEU A 158 0.65 -27.97 11.97
C LEU A 158 1.47 -27.31 10.86
N ALA A 159 1.13 -26.07 10.52
CA ALA A 159 1.77 -25.27 9.48
C ALA A 159 2.39 -23.99 10.04
N GLY A 160 2.99 -24.10 11.23
CA GLY A 160 3.64 -22.98 11.90
C GLY A 160 2.64 -22.02 12.54
N LYS A 161 2.99 -20.73 12.56
CA LYS A 161 2.22 -19.66 13.20
C LYS A 161 2.04 -18.49 12.23
N ASP A 162 0.93 -17.78 12.35
CA ASP A 162 0.70 -16.53 11.62
C ASP A 162 1.44 -15.34 12.25
N ASP A 163 1.30 -14.17 11.63
CA ASP A 163 1.90 -12.90 12.09
C ASP A 163 1.39 -12.47 13.48
N THR A 164 0.25 -13.02 13.93
CA THR A 164 -0.30 -12.81 15.28
C THR A 164 0.17 -13.85 16.29
N LYS A 165 1.09 -14.74 15.90
CA LYS A 165 1.64 -15.87 16.67
C LYS A 165 0.62 -16.98 16.97
N LYS A 166 -0.50 -17.04 16.25
CA LYS A 166 -1.50 -18.10 16.37
C LYS A 166 -1.12 -19.28 15.49
N GLU A 167 -1.31 -20.50 15.98
CA GLU A 167 -1.00 -21.72 15.23
C GLU A 167 -1.94 -21.90 14.04
N LEU A 168 -1.34 -22.26 12.90
CA LEU A 168 -2.05 -22.57 11.66
C LEU A 168 -2.13 -24.07 11.48
N PHE A 169 -3.31 -24.54 11.07
CA PHE A 169 -3.56 -25.96 10.81
C PHE A 169 -4.16 -26.17 9.42
N TYR A 170 -3.59 -27.10 8.67
CA TYR A 170 -4.23 -27.65 7.47
C TYR A 170 -4.91 -28.96 7.82
N THR A 171 -5.91 -29.32 7.02
CA THR A 171 -6.59 -30.60 7.12
C THR A 171 -6.44 -31.39 5.83
N LEU A 172 -6.28 -32.70 5.96
CA LEU A 172 -6.32 -33.58 4.80
C LEU A 172 -7.71 -33.54 4.14
N THR A 173 -7.73 -33.42 2.82
CA THR A 173 -8.96 -33.35 2.03
C THR A 173 -9.60 -34.71 1.78
N HIS A 174 -8.80 -35.77 1.84
CA HIS A 174 -9.19 -37.17 1.60
C HIS A 174 -8.34 -38.12 2.46
N ASP A 175 -8.79 -39.37 2.56
CA ASP A 175 -8.03 -40.44 3.20
C ASP A 175 -6.81 -40.83 2.33
N ILE A 176 -5.68 -41.15 2.95
CA ILE A 176 -4.48 -41.63 2.27
C ILE A 176 -3.79 -42.72 3.07
N VAL A 177 -3.37 -43.79 2.41
CA VAL A 177 -2.50 -44.81 3.00
C VAL A 177 -1.05 -44.46 2.65
N VAL A 178 -0.28 -44.02 3.64
CA VAL A 178 1.14 -43.74 3.49
C VAL A 178 1.91 -45.05 3.59
N ASN A 179 2.80 -45.30 2.64
CA ASN A 179 3.64 -46.48 2.55
C ASN A 179 5.11 -46.05 2.30
N PRO A 180 6.10 -46.96 2.42
CA PRO A 180 7.52 -46.59 2.28
C PRO A 180 7.98 -46.44 0.82
N SER A 181 7.07 -46.40 -0.17
CA SER A 181 7.42 -46.34 -1.59
C SER A 181 7.95 -44.96 -1.97
N LYS A 182 8.96 -44.94 -2.86
CA LYS A 182 9.57 -43.72 -3.40
C LYS A 182 9.62 -43.80 -4.92
N VAL A 183 9.43 -42.66 -5.58
CA VAL A 183 9.64 -42.56 -7.03
C VAL A 183 11.16 -42.59 -7.29
N THR A 184 11.66 -43.68 -7.87
CA THR A 184 13.10 -43.88 -8.13
C THR A 184 13.55 -43.31 -9.47
N GLY A 185 12.63 -43.06 -10.40
CA GLY A 185 12.91 -42.41 -11.67
C GLY A 185 11.63 -42.08 -12.44
N MET A 186 11.70 -41.06 -13.28
CA MET A 186 10.66 -40.68 -14.23
C MET A 186 11.30 -40.65 -15.62
N ARG A 187 10.69 -41.33 -16.60
CA ARG A 187 11.18 -41.37 -18.00
C ARG A 187 10.05 -40.92 -18.92
N SER A 188 10.36 -40.08 -19.89
CA SER A 188 9.42 -39.65 -20.94
C SER A 188 10.05 -39.89 -22.31
N VAL A 189 9.26 -40.37 -23.27
CA VAL A 189 9.61 -40.42 -24.68
C VAL A 189 8.70 -39.46 -25.41
N PHE A 190 9.30 -38.52 -26.15
CA PHE A 190 8.60 -37.60 -27.03
C PHE A 190 8.87 -38.06 -28.47
N VAL A 191 7.80 -38.26 -29.23
CA VAL A 191 7.86 -38.62 -30.66
C VAL A 191 7.22 -37.45 -31.40
N ASP A 192 8.00 -36.83 -32.29
CA ASP A 192 7.57 -35.75 -33.19
C ASP A 192 6.59 -36.25 -34.26
#